data_AF-A0A139WQP2-F1
#
_entry.id   AF-A0A139WQP2-F1
#
_cell.length_a   1.000
_cell.length_b   1.000
_cell.length_c   1.000
_cell.angle_alpha   90.00
_cell.angle_beta   90.00
_cell.angle_gamma   90.00
#
_symmetry.space_group_name_H-M   'P 1'
#
loop_
_entity.id
_entity.type
_entity.pdbx_description
1 polymer ?
#
loop_
_entity_poly.entity_id
_entity_poly.type
_entity_poly.pdbx_seq_one_letter_code
_entity_poly.pdbx_strand_id
1 'polypeptide(L)'
;MLGNAFEWGTQAANAGIPTSNTPQIGAIAQWDKSSMYPLGHVAVVEKINSDGTILISESSYSPNIGSKWDFLYRTRTISANEPSRFILP
;
A
#
# COMPACT_ATOMS: atom_id res chain seq x y z
N MET A 1 -2.86 -2.56 -14.30
CA MET A 1 -2.01 -3.47 -13.52
C MET A 1 -2.81 -4.73 -13.23
N LEU A 2 -2.19 -5.92 -13.28
CA LEU A 2 -2.81 -7.21 -13.04
C LEU A 2 -1.96 -8.00 -12.04
N GLY A 3 -2.51 -9.04 -11.40
CA GLY A 3 -1.75 -9.86 -10.45
C GLY A 3 -1.69 -9.28 -9.03
N ASN A 4 -0.73 -9.75 -8.26
CA ASN A 4 -0.65 -9.51 -6.82
C ASN A 4 -0.06 -8.13 -6.50
N ALA A 5 -0.38 -7.61 -5.31
CA ALA A 5 0.04 -6.27 -4.88
C ALA A 5 1.55 -6.03 -4.96
N PHE A 6 2.38 -7.04 -4.66
CA PHE A 6 3.85 -6.90 -4.75
C PHE A 6 4.37 -6.66 -6.18
N GLU A 7 3.57 -6.95 -7.22
CA GLU A 7 3.98 -6.83 -8.62
C GLU A 7 3.67 -5.43 -9.18
N TRP A 8 2.75 -4.70 -8.54
CA TRP A 8 2.19 -3.46 -9.07
C TRP A 8 3.25 -2.37 -9.24
N GLY A 9 4.20 -2.27 -8.32
CA GLY A 9 5.30 -1.32 -8.40
C GLY A 9 6.14 -1.47 -9.68
N THR A 10 6.55 -2.71 -9.98
CA THR A 10 7.32 -3.03 -11.19
C THR A 10 6.47 -2.87 -12.45
N GLN A 11 5.20 -3.29 -12.41
CA GLN A 11 4.29 -3.13 -13.55
C GLN A 11 4.00 -1.67 -13.88
N ALA A 12 3.82 -0.83 -12.85
CA ALA A 12 3.66 0.61 -13.00
C ALA A 12 4.88 1.21 -13.72
N ALA A 13 6.09 0.92 -13.23
CA ALA A 13 7.32 1.38 -13.85
C ALA A 13 7.45 0.92 -15.31
N ASN A 14 7.16 -0.36 -15.60
CA ASN A 14 7.20 -0.90 -16.97
C ASN A 14 6.15 -0.28 -17.90
N ALA A 15 5.03 0.18 -17.34
CA ALA A 15 3.98 0.88 -18.07
C ALA A 15 4.23 2.40 -18.20
N GLY A 16 5.36 2.91 -17.68
CA GLY A 16 5.67 4.35 -17.68
C GLY A 16 4.89 5.15 -16.65
N ILE A 17 4.23 4.49 -15.69
CA ILE A 17 3.56 5.14 -14.56
C ILE A 17 4.64 5.51 -13.52
N PRO A 18 4.73 6.78 -13.09
CA PRO A 18 5.75 7.21 -12.14
C PRO A 18 5.63 6.48 -10.79
N THR A 19 6.79 6.15 -10.22
CA THR A 19 6.89 5.64 -8.85
C THR A 19 7.85 6.50 -8.05
N SER A 20 7.70 6.51 -6.72
CA SER A 20 8.47 7.33 -5.80
C SER A 20 8.73 6.62 -4.49
N ASN A 21 9.77 7.05 -3.77
CA ASN A 21 10.01 6.67 -2.38
C ASN A 21 9.46 7.71 -1.39
N THR A 22 8.81 8.78 -1.89
CA THR A 22 8.16 9.82 -1.09
C THR A 22 6.65 9.72 -1.27
N PRO A 23 5.85 9.78 -0.18
CA PRO A 23 4.40 9.72 -0.29
C PRO A 23 3.83 10.94 -1.00
N GLN A 24 2.74 10.73 -1.74
CA GLN A 24 1.89 11.77 -2.30
C GLN A 24 0.44 11.43 -2.00
N ILE A 25 -0.40 12.41 -1.68
CA ILE A 25 -1.84 12.18 -1.50
C ILE A 25 -2.43 11.63 -2.81
N GLY A 26 -3.21 10.57 -2.71
CA GLY A 26 -3.77 9.83 -3.86
C GLY A 26 -2.84 8.77 -4.45
N ALA A 27 -1.57 8.70 -4.03
CA ALA A 27 -0.68 7.62 -4.45
C ALA A 27 -1.09 6.28 -3.84
N ILE A 28 -0.72 5.19 -4.51
CA ILE A 28 -0.84 3.84 -3.97
C ILE A 28 0.45 3.52 -3.23
N ALA A 29 0.38 3.42 -1.90
CA ALA A 29 1.42 2.84 -1.07
C ALA A 29 1.47 1.32 -1.31
N GLN A 30 2.62 0.78 -1.72
CA GLN A 30 2.78 -0.63 -2.08
C GLN A 30 3.86 -1.30 -1.21
N TRP A 31 3.54 -2.47 -0.67
CA TRP A 31 4.45 -3.34 0.06
C TRP A 31 4.84 -4.54 -0.78
N ASP A 32 6.14 -4.84 -0.81
CA ASP A 32 6.63 -6.06 -1.42
C ASP A 32 6.26 -7.29 -0.59
N LYS A 33 6.52 -8.46 -1.17
CA LYS A 33 6.26 -9.73 -0.50
C LYS A 33 7.08 -9.85 0.79
N SER A 34 6.41 -10.21 1.87
CA SER A 34 7.04 -10.53 3.17
C SER A 34 6.27 -11.63 3.89
N SER A 35 6.77 -12.08 5.04
CA SER A 35 6.02 -13.00 5.91
C SER A 35 4.68 -12.44 6.37
N MET A 36 4.59 -11.10 6.52
CA MET A 36 3.36 -10.40 6.87
C MET A 36 2.43 -10.21 5.66
N TYR A 37 3.01 -10.06 4.47
CA TYR A 37 2.36 -9.73 3.21
C TYR A 37 2.74 -10.73 2.12
N PRO A 38 2.26 -11.99 2.16
CA PRO A 38 2.69 -13.03 1.22
C PRO A 38 2.33 -12.74 -0.24
N LEU A 39 1.34 -11.88 -0.49
CA LEU A 39 0.93 -11.38 -1.81
C LEU A 39 1.29 -9.89 -1.99
N GLY A 40 2.16 -9.35 -1.14
CA GLY A 40 2.32 -7.91 -0.98
C GLY A 40 1.08 -7.28 -0.35
N HIS A 41 1.04 -5.95 -0.36
CA HIS A 41 -0.13 -5.19 0.05
C HIS A 41 -0.18 -3.85 -0.67
N VAL A 42 -1.35 -3.26 -0.78
CA VAL A 42 -1.54 -1.90 -1.30
C VAL A 42 -2.55 -1.14 -0.45
N ALA A 43 -2.35 0.17 -0.37
CA ALA A 43 -3.25 1.09 0.28
C ALA A 43 -3.21 2.45 -0.42
N VAL A 44 -4.28 3.24 -0.34
CA VAL A 44 -4.30 4.62 -0.86
C VAL A 44 -3.79 5.56 0.21
N VAL A 45 -2.91 6.50 -0.17
CA VAL A 45 -2.45 7.58 0.71
C VAL A 45 -3.53 8.67 0.77
N GLU A 46 -4.21 8.77 1.91
CA GLU A 46 -5.29 9.74 2.12
C GLU A 46 -4.78 11.07 2.67
N LYS A 47 -3.72 11.03 3.48
CA LYS A 47 -3.13 12.23 4.10
C LYS A 47 -1.65 12.02 4.38
N ILE A 48 -0.88 13.09 4.27
CA ILE A 48 0.51 13.17 4.75
C ILE A 48 0.51 14.06 5.99
N ASN A 49 1.04 13.55 7.10
CA ASN A 49 1.18 14.30 8.35
C ASN A 49 2.57 14.92 8.43
N SER A 50 2.70 16.01 9.20
CA SER A 50 3.96 16.73 9.37
C SER A 50 5.02 15.97 10.18
N ASP A 51 4.63 14.89 10.87
CA ASP A 51 5.50 14.05 11.70
C ASP A 51 6.14 12.88 10.94
N GLY A 52 6.01 12.84 9.61
CA GLY A 52 6.54 11.78 8.77
C GLY A 52 5.65 10.53 8.69
N THR A 53 4.43 10.60 9.23
CA THR A 53 3.41 9.55 9.07
C THR A 53 2.44 9.87 7.92
N ILE A 54 1.75 8.84 7.44
CA ILE A 54 0.69 8.95 6.45
C ILE A 54 -0.58 8.26 6.95
N LEU A 55 -1.75 8.84 6.65
CA LEU A 55 -3.02 8.14 6.76
C LEU A 55 -3.24 7.36 5.47
N ILE A 56 -3.53 6.07 5.60
CA ILE A 56 -3.87 5.22 4.47
C ILE A 56 -5.30 4.69 4.60
N SER A 57 -5.95 4.42 3.47
CA SER A 57 -7.14 3.56 3.40
C SER A 57 -6.82 2.26 2.68
N GLU A 58 -7.34 1.16 3.21
CA GLU A 58 -7.03 -0.18 2.72
C GLU A 58 -8.21 -1.13 2.93
N SER A 59 -8.25 -2.17 2.12
CA SER A 59 -9.23 -3.25 2.20
C SER A 59 -8.51 -4.58 2.27
N SER A 60 -9.11 -5.52 2.98
CA SER A 60 -8.67 -6.89 2.99
C SER A 60 -9.89 -7.80 3.11
N TYR A 61 -9.65 -9.10 3.08
CA TYR A 61 -10.65 -10.10 3.40
C TYR A 61 -9.92 -11.36 3.82
N SER A 62 -10.35 -11.95 4.93
CA SER A 62 -9.84 -13.24 5.36
C SER A 62 -11.00 -14.12 5.78
N PRO A 63 -11.10 -15.37 5.28
CA PRO A 63 -12.10 -16.31 5.77
C PRO A 63 -11.80 -16.80 7.20
N ASN A 64 -10.60 -16.48 7.72
CA ASN A 64 -10.17 -16.86 9.07
C ASN A 64 -10.60 -15.77 10.06
N ILE A 65 -11.73 -16.01 10.74
CA ILE A 65 -12.28 -15.10 11.75
C ILE A 65 -11.22 -14.76 12.81
N GLY A 66 -11.04 -13.47 13.07
CA GLY A 66 -10.06 -12.95 14.03
C GLY A 66 -8.64 -12.78 13.48
N SER A 67 -8.42 -13.09 12.21
CA SER A 67 -7.20 -12.67 11.51
C SER A 67 -7.06 -11.14 11.54
N LYS A 68 -5.85 -10.63 11.71
CA LYS A 68 -5.58 -9.18 11.59
C LYS A 68 -5.87 -8.62 10.18
N TRP A 69 -6.07 -9.51 9.20
CA TRP A 69 -6.44 -9.24 7.82
C TRP A 69 -7.95 -9.43 7.55
N ASP A 70 -8.73 -9.76 8.58
CA ASP A 70 -10.19 -9.85 8.50
C ASP A 70 -10.81 -8.46 8.71
N PHE A 71 -10.70 -7.59 7.71
CA PHE A 71 -11.36 -6.29 7.69
C PHE A 71 -11.71 -5.91 6.25
N LEU A 72 -12.96 -5.52 5.99
CA LEU A 72 -13.39 -5.15 4.64
C LEU A 72 -12.83 -3.79 4.21
N TYR A 73 -12.73 -2.87 5.16
CA TYR A 73 -12.17 -1.54 4.97
C TYR A 73 -11.65 -1.01 6.30
N ARG A 74 -10.49 -0.35 6.27
CA ARG A 74 -10.02 0.45 7.40
C ARG A 74 -9.17 1.61 6.92
N THR A 75 -9.03 2.60 7.80
CA THR A 75 -7.95 3.57 7.75
C THR A 75 -7.00 3.36 8.90
N ARG A 76 -5.70 3.55 8.68
CA ARG A 76 -4.71 3.61 9.78
C ARG A 76 -3.58 4.58 9.45
N THR A 77 -2.95 5.11 10.49
CA THR A 77 -1.75 5.93 10.37
C THR A 77 -0.51 5.07 10.50
N ILE A 78 0.45 5.28 9.59
CA ILE A 78 1.65 4.46 9.45
C ILE A 78 2.86 5.35 9.20
N SER A 79 4.07 4.85 9.43
CA SER A 79 5.27 5.56 8.99
C SER A 79 5.31 5.63 7.46
N ALA A 80 5.69 6.78 6.88
CA ALA A 80 5.89 6.92 5.43
C ALA A 80 6.97 5.98 4.88
N ASN A 81 7.81 5.40 5.75
CA ASN A 81 8.86 4.44 5.39
C ASN A 81 8.41 2.98 5.46
N GLU A 82 7.16 2.69 5.87
CA GLU A 82 6.64 1.32 5.88
C GLU A 82 6.43 0.74 4.47
N PRO A 83 5.85 1.46 3.49
CA PRO A 83 5.70 0.96 2.12
C PRO A 83 7.05 0.81 1.43
N SER A 84 7.17 -0.19 0.55
CA SER A 84 8.35 -0.36 -0.31
C SER A 84 8.49 0.81 -1.30
N ARG A 85 7.36 1.33 -1.79
CA ARG A 85 7.28 2.47 -2.72
C ARG A 85 5.86 3.05 -2.80
N PHE A 86 5.75 4.16 -3.52
CA PHE A 86 4.50 4.80 -3.89
C PHE A 86 4.34 4.80 -5.41
N ILE A 87 3.19 4.36 -5.91
CA ILE A 87 2.79 4.50 -7.32
C ILE A 87 1.99 5.78 -7.43
N LEU A 88 2.46 6.74 -8.23
CA LEU A 88 1.89 8.08 -8.29
C LEU A 88 0.63 8.12 -9.19
N PRO A 89 -0.33 9.04 -8.90
CA PRO A 89 -1.51 9.25 -9.73
C PRO A 89 -1.19 9.86 -11.10
#